data_AF-A0A173WJ30-F1
#
_entry.id   AF-A0A173WJ30-F1
#
_cell.length_a   1.000
_cell.length_b   1.000
_cell.length_c   1.000
_cell.angle_alpha   90.00
_cell.angle_beta   90.00
_cell.angle_gamma   90.00
#
_symmetry.space_group_name_H-M   'P 1'
#
loop_
_entity.id
_entity.type
_entity.pdbx_description
1 polymer ?
#
loop_
_entity_poly.entity_id
_entity_poly.type
_entity_poly.pdbx_seq_one_letter_code
_entity_poly.pdbx_strand_id
1 'polypeptide(L)'
;MGQDRLEKYYQVKIVPEETLIIFDEIQMCERALTSFKYFAEEAPEYHVMVAGSLLRVAVNREKYSFPVGKVQMLAMYPMDLEEVLWAKGKQILSDTIREHYNSNVPLEDALHEEAMQEFEQMHEVHTGILYSCCISGFKCI
;
A
#
# COMPACT_ATOMS: atom_id res chain seq x y z
N MET A 1 20.64 11.61 -12.26
CA MET A 1 20.50 11.50 -13.74
C MET A 1 19.26 10.70 -14.20
N GLY A 2 18.32 10.33 -13.32
CA GLY A 2 17.13 9.52 -13.67
C GLY A 2 15.76 10.20 -13.58
N GLN A 3 15.60 11.27 -12.78
CA GLN A 3 14.31 11.95 -12.54
C GLN A 3 13.72 12.59 -13.79
N ASP A 4 14.55 13.22 -14.61
CA ASP A 4 14.13 13.94 -15.82
C ASP A 4 13.44 13.03 -16.86
N ARG A 5 13.62 11.71 -16.79
CA ARG A 5 12.93 10.75 -17.68
C ARG A 5 11.54 10.36 -17.17
N LEU A 6 11.36 10.24 -15.86
CA LEU A 6 10.08 9.88 -15.24
C LEU A 6 9.09 11.05 -15.34
N GLU A 7 9.55 12.26 -15.07
CA GLU A 7 8.70 13.47 -15.19
C GLU A 7 8.18 13.65 -16.62
N LYS A 8 9.04 13.43 -17.61
CA LYS A 8 8.68 13.52 -19.03
C LYS A 8 7.73 12.40 -19.45
N TYR A 9 7.88 11.21 -18.90
CA TYR A 9 7.03 10.07 -19.26
C TYR A 9 5.63 10.21 -18.65
N TYR A 10 5.55 10.50 -17.35
CA TYR A 10 4.28 10.59 -16.63
C TYR A 10 3.63 11.98 -16.72
N GLN A 11 4.34 12.99 -17.27
CA GLN A 11 3.89 14.38 -17.33
C GLN A 11 3.55 14.95 -15.94
N VAL A 12 4.25 14.47 -14.91
CA VAL A 12 4.10 14.88 -13.51
C VAL A 12 5.47 15.33 -13.00
N LYS A 13 5.52 16.50 -12.36
CA LYS A 13 6.74 16.96 -11.68
C LYS A 13 6.93 16.18 -10.39
N ILE A 14 8.16 15.74 -10.15
CA ILE A 14 8.56 15.08 -8.91
C ILE A 14 9.19 16.15 -8.03
N VAL A 15 8.39 16.72 -7.15
CA VAL A 15 8.83 17.73 -6.18
C VAL A 15 9.37 17.01 -4.93
N PRO A 16 10.64 17.23 -4.55
CA PRO A 16 11.18 16.71 -3.28
C PRO A 16 10.29 17.09 -2.11
N GLU A 17 10.22 16.24 -1.08
CA GLU A 17 9.41 16.40 0.14
C GLU A 17 7.87 16.44 -0.05
N GLU A 18 7.38 16.64 -1.28
CA GLU A 18 5.94 16.66 -1.59
C GLU A 18 5.48 15.42 -2.36
N THR A 19 6.39 14.80 -3.11
CA THR A 19 6.06 13.66 -3.96
C THR A 19 6.43 12.34 -3.29
N LEU A 20 5.41 11.50 -3.08
CA LEU A 20 5.61 10.11 -2.68
C LEU A 20 5.80 9.22 -3.93
N ILE A 21 6.93 8.53 -3.98
CA ILE A 21 7.25 7.55 -5.03
C ILE A 21 6.98 6.17 -4.47
N ILE A 22 6.06 5.43 -5.09
CA ILE A 22 5.71 4.06 -4.67
C ILE A 22 6.21 3.07 -5.71
N PHE A 23 6.96 2.07 -5.27
CA PHE A 23 7.36 0.91 -6.07
C PHE A 23 6.62 -0.33 -5.58
N ASP A 24 5.72 -0.85 -6.40
CA ASP A 24 5.03 -2.10 -6.10
C ASP A 24 5.84 -3.30 -6.60
N GLU A 25 5.74 -4.43 -5.87
CA GLU A 25 6.40 -5.70 -6.16
C GLU A 25 7.91 -5.58 -6.46
N ILE A 26 8.63 -4.73 -5.71
CA ILE A 26 10.06 -4.42 -5.96
C ILE A 26 10.96 -5.67 -5.94
N GLN A 27 10.55 -6.75 -5.26
CA GLN A 27 11.24 -8.04 -5.27
C GLN A 27 11.41 -8.64 -6.67
N MET A 28 10.59 -8.24 -7.64
CA MET A 28 10.71 -8.70 -9.03
C MET A 28 11.94 -8.10 -9.72
N CYS A 29 12.53 -7.05 -9.16
CA CYS A 29 13.74 -6.40 -9.68
C CYS A 29 14.80 -6.25 -8.58
N GLU A 30 15.71 -7.22 -8.50
CA GLU A 30 16.77 -7.24 -7.48
C GLU A 30 17.70 -6.00 -7.51
N ARG A 31 17.91 -5.42 -8.70
CA ARG A 31 18.70 -4.18 -8.86
C ARG A 31 18.00 -2.97 -8.23
N ALA A 32 16.67 -2.95 -8.23
CA ALA A 32 15.89 -1.89 -7.61
C ALA A 32 16.05 -1.91 -6.08
N LEU A 33 16.03 -3.09 -5.45
CA LEU A 33 16.31 -3.24 -4.01
C LEU A 33 17.67 -2.66 -3.60
N THR A 34 18.69 -2.84 -4.44
CA THR A 34 20.04 -2.29 -4.16
C THR A 34 20.08 -0.77 -4.32
N SER A 35 19.34 -0.21 -5.29
CA SER A 35 19.21 1.24 -5.46
C SER A 35 18.57 1.95 -4.27
N PHE A 36 17.76 1.22 -3.47
CA PHE A 36 17.09 1.74 -2.29
C PHE A 36 18.06 2.29 -1.23
N LYS A 37 19.23 1.67 -1.11
CA LYS A 37 20.30 2.18 -0.24
C LYS A 37 20.75 3.58 -0.68
N TYR A 38 20.90 3.81 -1.98
CA TYR A 38 21.31 5.10 -2.53
C TYR A 38 20.23 6.16 -2.34
N PHE A 39 18.94 5.81 -2.44
CA PHE A 39 17.86 6.74 -2.10
C PHE A 39 17.94 7.18 -0.63
N ALA A 40 18.23 6.26 0.30
CA ALA A 40 18.37 6.59 1.71
C ALA A 40 19.66 7.38 2.05
N GLU A 41 20.70 7.34 1.21
CA GLU A 41 22.01 7.94 1.48
C GLU A 41 22.28 9.23 0.69
N GLU A 42 21.93 9.24 -0.59
CA GLU A 42 22.26 10.32 -1.53
C GLU A 42 21.07 11.23 -1.85
N ALA A 43 19.84 10.78 -1.59
CA ALA A 43 18.62 11.52 -1.96
C ALA A 43 17.50 11.42 -0.89
N PRO A 44 17.79 11.70 0.39
CA PRO A 44 16.82 11.56 1.50
C PRO A 44 15.62 12.51 1.41
N GLU A 45 15.70 13.57 0.58
CA GLU A 45 14.63 14.52 0.31
C GLU A 45 13.45 13.91 -0.47
N TYR A 46 13.62 12.73 -1.08
CA TYR A 46 12.54 12.01 -1.73
C TYR A 46 11.86 11.05 -0.77
N HIS A 47 10.54 11.08 -0.75
CA HIS A 47 9.73 10.09 -0.05
C HIS A 47 9.55 8.87 -0.93
N VAL A 48 10.10 7.74 -0.49
CA VAL A 48 10.06 6.51 -1.27
C VAL A 48 9.47 5.38 -0.43
N MET A 49 8.42 4.78 -0.95
CA MET A 49 7.77 3.61 -0.39
C MET A 49 7.92 2.43 -1.35
N VAL A 50 8.23 1.27 -0.82
CA VAL A 50 8.17 0.00 -1.54
C VAL A 50 7.13 -0.89 -0.94
N ALA A 51 6.43 -1.63 -1.78
CA ALA A 51 5.54 -2.70 -1.39
C ALA A 51 5.99 -4.01 -2.03
N GLY A 52 5.67 -5.12 -1.38
CA GLY A 52 5.97 -6.44 -1.90
C GLY A 52 5.50 -7.55 -0.99
N SER A 53 4.78 -8.52 -1.56
CA SER A 53 4.32 -9.70 -0.83
C SER A 53 5.49 -10.51 -0.22
N LEU A 54 6.63 -10.54 -0.92
CA LEU A 54 7.80 -11.34 -0.53
C LEU A 54 8.98 -10.50 -0.01
N LEU A 55 8.73 -9.25 0.42
CA LEU A 55 9.79 -8.33 0.82
C LEU A 55 10.70 -8.92 1.92
N ARG A 56 10.11 -9.56 2.93
CA ARG A 56 10.85 -10.18 4.05
C ARG A 56 11.82 -11.28 3.58
N VAL A 57 11.45 -12.03 2.56
CA VAL A 57 12.30 -13.10 2.00
C VAL A 57 13.40 -12.51 1.11
N ALA A 58 13.05 -11.50 0.29
CA ALA A 58 13.99 -10.83 -0.59
C ALA A 58 15.12 -10.13 0.20
N VAL A 59 14.77 -9.50 1.33
CA VAL A 59 15.72 -8.80 2.22
C VAL A 59 16.64 -9.77 2.97
N ASN A 60 16.18 -10.98 3.30
CA ASN A 60 16.97 -11.96 4.07
C ASN A 60 18.00 -12.75 3.23
N ARG A 61 18.03 -12.56 1.91
CA ARG A 61 19.06 -13.17 1.07
C ARG A 61 20.37 -12.42 1.31
N GLU A 62 21.38 -13.10 1.87
CA GLU A 62 22.69 -12.56 2.28
C GLU A 62 23.49 -11.79 1.19
N LYS A 63 23.02 -11.78 -0.06
CA LYS A 63 23.66 -11.07 -1.18
C LYS A 63 23.34 -9.58 -1.24
N TYR A 64 22.41 -9.06 -0.44
CA TYR A 64 21.91 -7.69 -0.59
C TYR A 64 22.18 -6.81 0.64
N SER A 65 22.56 -5.56 0.37
CA SER A 65 22.71 -4.52 1.40
C SER A 65 21.43 -3.71 1.52
N PHE A 66 20.40 -4.31 2.13
CA PHE A 66 19.21 -3.56 2.47
C PHE A 66 19.53 -2.55 3.60
N PRO A 67 19.05 -1.30 3.53
CA PRO A 67 19.37 -0.26 4.52
C PRO A 67 18.64 -0.51 5.86
N VAL A 68 19.09 -1.52 6.61
CA VAL A 68 18.58 -1.84 7.95
C VAL A 68 18.83 -0.66 8.89
N GLY A 69 17.77 -0.15 9.52
CA GLY A 69 17.83 0.96 10.49
C GLY A 69 17.64 2.36 9.94
N LYS A 70 17.56 2.55 8.61
CA LYS A 70 17.17 3.84 7.98
C LYS A 70 15.78 3.80 7.34
N VAL A 71 15.09 2.68 7.50
CA VAL A 71 13.81 2.41 6.86
C VAL A 71 12.81 1.89 7.87
N GLN A 72 11.55 2.25 7.69
CA GLN A 72 10.44 1.75 8.48
C GLN A 72 9.75 0.64 7.71
N MET A 73 9.61 -0.54 8.32
CA MET A 73 8.81 -1.63 7.75
C MET A 73 7.43 -1.67 8.41
N LEU A 74 6.40 -1.85 7.60
CA LEU A 74 5.04 -2.13 8.02
C LEU A 74 4.58 -3.46 7.43
N ALA A 75 3.83 -4.21 8.22
CA ALA A 75 3.00 -5.28 7.69
C ALA A 75 1.63 -4.69 7.38
N MET A 76 1.23 -4.73 6.10
CA MET A 76 -0.11 -4.35 5.67
C MET A 76 -0.91 -5.62 5.46
N TYR A 77 -2.11 -5.63 6.05
CA TYR A 77 -3.07 -6.70 5.87
C TYR A 77 -4.06 -6.29 4.79
N PRO A 78 -4.58 -7.26 4.05
CA PRO A 78 -5.61 -6.97 3.07
C PRO A 78 -6.88 -6.46 3.77
N MET A 79 -7.57 -5.51 3.12
CA MET A 79 -8.62 -4.68 3.73
C MET A 79 -9.86 -5.48 4.13
N ASP A 80 -10.49 -5.14 5.25
CA ASP A 80 -11.81 -5.70 5.59
C ASP A 80 -12.96 -5.09 4.76
N LEU A 81 -14.18 -5.65 4.89
CA LEU A 81 -15.34 -5.19 4.12
C LEU A 81 -15.65 -3.71 4.36
N GLU A 82 -15.47 -3.25 5.60
CA GLU A 82 -15.76 -1.89 5.97
C GLU A 82 -14.75 -0.91 5.36
N GLU A 83 -13.46 -1.24 5.41
CA GLU A 83 -12.40 -0.49 4.75
C GLU A 83 -12.60 -0.41 3.23
N VAL A 84 -13.04 -1.50 2.60
CA VAL A 84 -13.39 -1.53 1.16
C VAL A 84 -14.55 -0.59 0.86
N LEU A 85 -15.60 -0.61 1.68
CA LEU A 85 -16.75 0.29 1.52
C LEU A 85 -16.32 1.76 1.67
N TRP A 86 -15.44 2.08 2.62
CA TRP A 86 -14.88 3.42 2.76
C TRP A 86 -14.07 3.85 1.55
N ALA A 87 -13.21 2.97 1.03
CA ALA A 87 -12.40 3.24 -0.16
C ALA A 87 -13.25 3.48 -1.41
N LYS A 88 -14.42 2.82 -1.50
CA LYS A 88 -15.40 3.02 -2.58
C LYS A 88 -16.33 4.23 -2.38
N GLY A 89 -16.21 4.97 -1.28
CA GLY A 89 -17.11 6.09 -0.98
C GLY A 89 -18.51 5.66 -0.55
N LYS A 90 -18.66 4.42 -0.06
CA LYS A 90 -19.92 3.83 0.44
C LYS A 90 -19.99 3.85 1.98
N GLN A 91 -19.57 4.95 2.60
CA GLN A 91 -19.58 5.09 4.07
C GLN A 91 -20.99 4.89 4.66
N ILE A 92 -22.03 5.43 4.00
CA ILE A 92 -23.42 5.29 4.45
C ILE A 92 -23.84 3.81 4.55
N LEU A 93 -23.41 2.98 3.58
CA LEU A 93 -23.70 1.54 3.59
C LEU A 93 -22.94 0.84 4.73
N SER A 94 -21.66 1.18 4.94
CA SER A 94 -20.86 0.65 6.05
C SER A 94 -21.48 1.00 7.42
N ASP A 95 -21.89 2.26 7.60
CA ASP A 95 -22.55 2.70 8.84
C ASP A 95 -23.89 2.00 9.06
N THR A 96 -24.69 1.82 8.00
CA THR A 96 -25.98 1.10 8.06
C THR A 96 -25.77 -0.36 8.43
N ILE A 97 -24.79 -1.04 7.82
CA ILE A 97 -24.43 -2.43 8.16
C ILE A 97 -24.04 -2.52 9.64
N ARG A 98 -23.23 -1.59 10.13
CA ARG A 98 -22.77 -1.53 11.52
C ARG A 98 -23.94 -1.30 12.49
N GLU A 99 -24.87 -0.40 12.18
CA GLU A 99 -26.06 -0.16 13.00
C GLU A 99 -26.97 -1.40 13.08
N HIS A 100 -27.22 -2.07 11.96
CA HIS A 100 -28.03 -3.29 11.90
C HIS A 100 -27.36 -4.46 12.63
N TYR A 101 -26.03 -4.58 12.53
CA TYR A 101 -25.24 -5.55 13.27
C TYR A 101 -25.36 -5.33 14.79
N ASN A 102 -25.21 -4.08 15.26
CA ASN A 102 -25.29 -3.75 16.68
C ASN A 102 -26.71 -3.88 17.26
N SER A 103 -27.73 -3.56 16.46
CA SER A 103 -29.14 -3.68 16.85
C SER A 103 -29.68 -5.10 16.70
N ASN A 104 -28.91 -6.00 16.09
CA ASN A 104 -29.29 -7.38 15.77
C ASN A 104 -30.59 -7.45 14.96
N VAL A 105 -30.74 -6.53 14.01
CA VAL A 105 -31.88 -6.42 13.10
C VAL A 105 -31.39 -6.76 11.68
N PRO A 106 -32.09 -7.60 10.91
CA PRO A 106 -31.70 -7.89 9.54
C PRO A 106 -31.72 -6.63 8.68
N LEU A 107 -30.81 -6.57 7.71
CA LEU A 107 -30.86 -5.56 6.64
C LEU A 107 -32.05 -5.81 5.72
N GLU A 108 -32.54 -4.76 5.08
CA GLU A 108 -33.51 -4.90 3.99
C GLU A 108 -32.88 -5.66 2.81
N ASP A 109 -33.65 -6.48 2.13
CA ASP A 109 -33.17 -7.41 1.08
C ASP A 109 -32.29 -6.70 0.03
N ALA A 110 -32.69 -5.52 -0.43
CA ALA A 110 -31.94 -4.75 -1.42
C ALA A 110 -30.56 -4.30 -0.93
N LEU A 111 -30.47 -3.84 0.33
CA LEU A 111 -29.21 -3.42 0.95
C LEU A 111 -28.33 -4.62 1.28
N HIS A 112 -28.93 -5.75 1.65
CA HIS A 112 -28.22 -6.99 1.90
C HIS A 112 -27.58 -7.53 0.62
N GLU A 113 -28.32 -7.55 -0.49
CA GLU A 113 -27.78 -7.95 -1.80
C GLU A 113 -26.63 -7.04 -2.24
N GLU A 114 -26.75 -5.72 -2.06
CA GLU A 114 -25.67 -4.79 -2.36
C GLU A 114 -24.42 -5.05 -1.50
N ALA A 115 -24.59 -5.25 -0.18
CA ALA A 115 -23.48 -5.55 0.71
C ALA A 115 -22.80 -6.89 0.36
N MET A 116 -23.57 -7.90 -0.05
CA MET A 116 -23.04 -9.19 -0.48
C MET A 116 -22.25 -9.08 -1.78
N GLN A 117 -22.68 -8.28 -2.75
CA GLN A 117 -21.92 -8.02 -3.98
C GLN A 117 -20.58 -7.36 -3.68
N GLU A 118 -20.54 -6.42 -2.73
CA GLU A 118 -19.29 -5.77 -2.30
C GLU A 118 -18.35 -6.76 -1.61
N PHE A 119 -18.90 -7.67 -0.80
CA PHE A 119 -18.15 -8.74 -0.15
C PHE A 119 -17.55 -9.74 -1.14
N GLU A 120 -18.31 -10.15 -2.16
CA GLU A 120 -17.81 -11.04 -3.21
C GLU A 120 -16.67 -10.40 -4.00
N GLN A 121 -16.82 -9.13 -4.40
CA GLN A 121 -15.77 -8.37 -5.09
C GLN A 121 -14.49 -8.23 -4.26
N MET A 122 -14.63 -7.99 -2.95
CA MET A 122 -13.48 -7.95 -2.03
C MET A 122 -12.73 -9.28 -2.03
N HIS A 123 -13.45 -10.41 -2.00
CA HIS A 123 -12.86 -11.74 -1.89
C HIS A 123 -11.99 -12.13 -3.10
N GLU A 124 -12.30 -11.61 -4.29
CA GLU A 124 -11.50 -11.82 -5.51
C GLU A 124 -10.13 -11.11 -5.47
N VAL A 125 -10.01 -10.03 -4.71
CA VAL A 125 -8.80 -9.18 -4.64
C VAL A 125 -7.85 -9.62 -3.50
N HIS A 126 -8.32 -10.49 -2.61
CA HIS A 126 -7.69 -10.76 -1.33
C HIS A 126 -6.68 -11.92 -1.40
N THR A 127 -5.52 -11.69 -2.02
CA THR A 127 -4.41 -12.68 -2.00
C THR A 127 -3.17 -12.13 -1.30
N GLY A 128 -3.12 -12.31 0.02
CA GLY A 128 -1.85 -12.32 0.78
C GLY A 128 -1.57 -11.09 1.65
N ILE A 129 -0.62 -11.28 2.58
CA ILE A 129 -0.05 -10.21 3.40
C ILE A 129 0.95 -9.43 2.54
N LEU A 130 0.79 -8.11 2.48
CA LEU A 130 1.69 -7.21 1.77
C LEU A 130 2.65 -6.56 2.78
N TYR A 131 3.96 -6.66 2.55
CA TYR A 131 4.92 -5.89 3.34
C TYR A 131 5.21 -4.59 2.63
N SER A 132 5.19 -3.47 3.36
CA SER A 132 5.67 -2.20 2.86
C SER A 132 6.87 -1.70 3.66
N CYS A 133 7.77 -0.99 2.98
CA CYS A 133 8.93 -0.37 3.58
C CYS A 133 9.04 1.06 3.08
N CYS A 134 9.17 2.00 4.02
CA CYS A 134 9.24 3.43 3.76
C CYS A 134 10.63 3.95 4.10
N ILE A 135 11.20 4.75 3.20
CA ILE A 135 12.37 5.59 3.44
C ILE A 135 11.83 7.01 3.67
N SER A 136 12.24 7.59 4.80
CA SER A 136 12.00 8.97 5.25
C SER A 136 10.59 9.34 5.77
N GLY A 137 10.59 10.13 6.86
CA GLY A 137 9.63 11.19 7.24
C GLY A 137 8.16 10.88 7.52
N PHE A 138 7.55 9.90 6.86
CA PHE A 138 6.12 9.68 6.96
C PHE A 138 5.77 8.83 8.18
N LYS A 139 4.85 9.34 9.00
CA LYS A 139 3.96 8.48 9.78
C LYS A 139 3.22 7.63 8.77
N CYS A 140 3.59 6.37 8.71
CA CYS A 140 2.82 5.33 8.09
C CYS A 140 1.35 5.49 8.52
N ILE A 141 0.47 5.63 7.53
CA ILE A 141 -0.97 5.81 7.70
C ILE A 141 -1.54 4.60 8.44
#